data_AF-A0A0K6GR08-F1
#
_entry.id   AF-A0A0K6GR08-F1
#
_cell.length_a   1.000
_cell.length_b   1.000
_cell.length_c   1.000
_cell.angle_alpha   90.00
_cell.angle_beta   90.00
_cell.angle_gamma   90.00
#
_symmetry.space_group_name_H-M   'P 1'
#
loop_
_entity.id
_entity.type
_entity.pdbx_description
1 polymer ?
#
loop_
_entity_poly.entity_id
_entity_poly.type
_entity_poly.pdbx_seq_one_letter_code
_entity_poly.pdbx_strand_id
1 'polypeptide(L)' 'MGRSRGQKARDKNKSKMPQVPKAMKSDGHDVEFSAEFADHEDLEAQARAEAAGIRQSKRRKS' A
#
# COMPACT_ATOMS: atom_id res chain seq x y z
N MET A 1 37.31 -4.85 -3.46
CA MET A 1 36.49 -6.06 -3.25
C MET A 1 35.22 -6.00 -4.10
N GLY A 2 34.88 -7.11 -4.74
CA GLY A 2 34.09 -7.18 -5.97
C GLY A 2 32.59 -6.92 -5.84
N ARG A 3 32.04 -6.21 -6.83
CA ARG A 3 30.60 -6.03 -7.05
C ARG A 3 30.07 -7.31 -7.71
N SER A 4 29.29 -8.10 -6.99
CA SER A 4 28.71 -9.35 -7.47
C SER A 4 27.78 -9.10 -8.67
N ARG A 5 28.32 -9.37 -9.87
CA ARG A 5 27.59 -9.45 -11.13
C ARG A 5 26.92 -10.83 -11.19
N GLY A 6 25.67 -10.94 -10.74
CA GLY A 6 25.00 -12.24 -10.79
C GLY A 6 23.61 -12.37 -10.18
N GLN A 7 22.83 -11.29 -10.01
CA GLN A 7 21.46 -11.42 -9.49
C GLN A 7 20.45 -11.65 -10.63
N LYS A 8 20.41 -12.87 -11.17
CA LYS A 8 19.30 -13.38 -11.98
C LYS A 8 18.30 -14.11 -11.07
N ALA A 9 17.37 -13.36 -10.47
CA ALA A 9 16.08 -13.87 -9.96
C ALA A 9 15.16 -12.70 -9.56
N ARG A 10 14.99 -11.68 -10.41
CA ARG A 10 14.11 -10.54 -10.13
C ARG A 10 12.67 -10.69 -10.63
N ASP A 11 12.35 -11.77 -11.33
CA ASP A 11 11.08 -11.83 -12.08
C ASP A 11 9.99 -12.68 -11.44
N LYS A 12 10.23 -13.29 -10.27
CA LYS A 12 9.25 -14.16 -9.61
C LYS A 12 9.07 -13.91 -8.12
N ASN A 13 9.73 -12.90 -7.56
CA ASN A 13 9.48 -12.51 -6.18
C ASN A 13 8.18 -11.69 -6.09
N LYS A 14 7.05 -12.39 -6.28
CA LYS A 14 5.71 -11.95 -5.87
C LYS A 14 5.64 -12.00 -4.33
N SER A 15 6.61 -11.37 -3.67
CA SER A 15 6.73 -11.44 -2.22
C SER A 15 5.58 -10.66 -1.62
N LYS A 16 4.62 -11.38 -1.05
CA LYS A 16 3.98 -10.95 0.20
C LYS A 16 5.10 -10.35 1.06
N MET A 17 4.94 -9.07 1.41
CA MET A 17 5.96 -8.20 2.02
C MET A 17 7.08 -8.99 2.73
N PRO A 18 8.33 -8.93 2.24
CA PRO A 18 9.40 -9.86 2.65
C PRO A 18 9.79 -9.77 4.13
N GLN A 19 9.28 -8.78 4.88
CA GLN A 19 9.62 -8.52 6.28
C GLN A 19 8.43 -8.28 7.21
N VAL A 20 7.18 -8.53 6.81
CA VAL A 20 6.07 -8.40 7.78
C VAL A 20 6.08 -9.63 8.69
N PRO A 21 6.24 -9.46 10.03
CA PRO A 21 6.16 -10.57 10.98
C PRO A 21 4.89 -11.38 10.74
N LYS A 22 4.94 -12.70 10.94
CA LYS A 22 3.81 -13.60 10.61
C LYS A 22 2.49 -13.17 11.27
N ALA A 23 2.54 -12.57 12.46
CA ALA A 23 1.39 -12.07 13.20
C ALA A 23 0.77 -10.77 12.66
N MET A 24 1.45 -10.06 11.74
CA MET A 24 0.98 -8.79 11.18
C MET A 24 0.59 -8.92 9.71
N LYS A 25 0.49 -10.15 9.20
CA LYS A 25 -0.01 -10.39 7.84
C LYS A 25 -1.52 -10.16 7.83
N SER A 26 -2.03 -9.48 6.81
CA SER A 26 -3.47 -9.39 6.61
C SER A 26 -4.03 -10.74 6.17
N ASP A 27 -5.24 -11.05 6.63
CA ASP A 27 -5.93 -12.31 6.31
C ASP A 27 -6.45 -12.35 4.87
N GLY A 28 -6.46 -11.20 4.17
CA GLY A 28 -6.85 -11.09 2.76
C GLY A 28 -8.35 -11.16 2.51
N HIS A 29 -9.16 -10.92 3.55
CA HIS A 29 -10.60 -10.72 3.40
C HIS A 29 -10.88 -9.30 2.93
N ASP A 30 -11.54 -9.18 1.79
CA ASP A 30 -12.11 -7.92 1.33
C ASP A 30 -13.41 -7.68 2.10
N VAL A 31 -13.53 -6.51 2.74
CA VAL A 31 -14.73 -6.09 3.48
C VAL A 31 -15.31 -4.88 2.79
N GLU A 32 -16.62 -4.88 2.53
CA GLU A 32 -17.29 -3.77 1.87
C GLU A 32 -17.40 -2.55 2.79
N PHE A 33 -17.06 -1.37 2.26
CA PHE A 33 -17.24 -0.11 2.97
C PHE A 33 -18.73 0.24 3.07
N SER A 34 -19.19 0.57 4.28
CA SER A 34 -20.56 1.02 4.55
C SER A 34 -20.55 2.43 5.13
N ALA A 35 -21.05 3.40 4.37
CA ALA A 35 -21.03 4.81 4.77
C ALA A 35 -21.87 5.12 6.01
N GLU A 36 -22.96 4.36 6.23
CA GLU A 36 -23.87 4.55 7.37
C GLU A 36 -23.25 4.12 8.71
N PHE A 37 -22.25 3.24 8.67
CA PHE A 37 -21.53 2.76 9.84
C PHE A 37 -20.17 3.45 10.02
N ALA A 38 -19.78 4.32 9.09
CA ALA A 38 -18.52 5.05 9.16
C ALA A 38 -18.57 6.02 10.32
N ASP A 39 -17.53 5.99 11.15
CA ASP A 39 -17.39 6.96 12.22
C ASP A 39 -16.73 8.26 11.71
N HIS A 40 -16.50 9.19 12.64
CA HIS A 40 -15.87 10.46 12.30
C HIS A 40 -14.43 10.27 11.80
N GLU A 41 -13.68 9.31 12.33
CA GLU A 41 -12.29 9.06 11.95
C GLU A 41 -12.21 8.50 10.53
N ASP A 42 -13.14 7.62 10.16
CA ASP A 42 -13.26 7.08 8.81
C ASP A 42 -13.49 8.19 7.77
N LEU A 43 -14.38 9.14 8.07
CA LEU A 43 -14.68 10.28 7.19
C LEU A 43 -13.48 11.21 7.04
N GLU A 44 -12.78 11.51 8.13
CA GLU A 44 -11.55 12.32 8.07
C GLU A 44 -10.43 11.64 7.28
N ALA A 45 -10.29 10.32 7.45
CA ALA A 45 -9.30 9.53 6.72
C ALA A 45 -9.56 9.57 5.21
N GLN A 46 -10.83 9.45 4.80
CA GLN A 46 -11.23 9.58 3.39
C GLN A 46 -10.88 10.96 2.83
N ALA A 47 -11.28 12.03 3.52
CA ALA A 47 -10.98 13.39 3.09
C ALA A 47 -9.45 13.64 2.95
N ARG A 48 -8.67 13.11 3.89
CA ARG A 48 -7.20 13.20 3.85
C ARG A 48 -6.60 12.41 2.68
N ALA A 49 -7.13 11.24 2.38
CA ALA A 49 -6.69 10.41 1.26
C ALA A 49 -6.97 11.09 -0.08
N GLU A 50 -8.17 11.67 -0.25
CA GLU A 50 -8.53 12.44 -1.45
C GLU A 50 -7.59 13.63 -1.67
N ALA A 51 -7.31 14.41 -0.62
CA ALA A 51 -6.37 15.52 -0.68
C ALA A 51 -4.95 15.08 -1.07
N ALA A 52 -4.50 13.92 -0.58
CA ALA A 52 -3.22 13.34 -0.97
C ALA A 52 -3.21 12.90 -2.45
N GLY A 53 -4.27 12.27 -2.93
CA GLY A 53 -4.42 11.88 -4.34
C GLY A 53 -4.34 13.07 -5.29
N ILE A 54 -4.99 14.18 -4.94
CA ILE A 54 -4.92 15.44 -5.69
C ILE A 54 -3.48 16.00 -5.74
N ARG A 55 -2.76 15.96 -4.62
CA ARG A 55 -1.35 16.38 -4.59
C ARG A 55 -0.46 15.50 -5.47
N GLN A 56 -0.66 14.18 -5.41
CA GLN A 56 0.11 13.23 -6.20
C GLN A 56 -0.15 13.40 -7.70
N SER A 57 -1.41 13.57 -8.11
CA SER A 57 -1.78 13.74 -9.53
C SER A 57 -1.19 15.02 -10.11
N LYS A 58 -1.21 16.14 -9.36
CA LYS A 58 -0.55 17.39 -9.75
C LYS A 58 0.95 17.21 -9.97
N ARG A 59 1.64 16.51 -9.05
CA ARG A 59 3.08 16.24 -9.16
C ARG A 59 3.45 15.30 -10.31
N ARG A 60 2.54 14.43 -10.75
CA ARG A 60 2.76 13.53 -11.90
C ARG A 60 2.59 14.22 -13.26
N LYS A 61 1.93 15.39 -13.28
CA LYS A 61 1.62 16.13 -14.51
C LYS A 61 2.65 17.24 -14.82
N SER A 62 3.50 17.59 -13.85
CA SER A 62 4.69 18.44 -14.06
C SER A 62 5.88 17.63 -14.55
#